data_AF-A0A5F5PPW8-F1
#
_entry.id   AF-A0A5F5PPW8-F1
#
_cell.length_a   1.000
_cell.length_b   1.000
_cell.length_c   1.000
_cell.angle_alpha   90.00
_cell.angle_beta   90.00
_cell.angle_gamma   90.00
#
_symmetry.space_group_name_H-M   'P 1'
#
loop_
_entity.id
_entity.type
_entity.pdbx_description
1 polymer ?
#
loop_
_entity_poly.entity_id
_entity_poly.type
_entity_poly.pdbx_seq_one_letter_code
_entity_poly.pdbx_strand_id
1 'polypeptide(L)'
;MEPRRATPGAHVWGPQVTAGSGTTAELVYHLAGALGTELQELARRFGPEAAAGLVPLVVRALELLEKAAVGPTPDSLQVAAQQAEVELRRLREENERLRRELRSGPQEDRALLRQLKEVTDRQRDELRAHNRDLQQRSQETEALQEQLQRLLLVNAELRQKLAAVQTQLRAARDRESQLEPRREGAVELAQGPARDQAEPATAGAGAPGTPGDPADAPQQPGRPSQVGQCNFSREELEQILQERNELKANVFLLKEELAYFQRELLADHRVPGLLLEAMKVAVKKQRKKIKAKMLGTPEEAESSFGLWYRGDTEAPEAETSSSRAPSELGGKEEAPQQPHLEPVDSPTAPNS
;
A
#
# COMPACT_ATOMS: atom_id res chain seq x y z
N MET A 1 -35.22 -36.05 -15.20
CA MET A 1 -36.56 -35.55 -14.84
C MET A 1 -36.83 -34.30 -15.67
N GLU A 2 -37.41 -34.47 -16.85
CA GLU A 2 -37.85 -33.34 -17.68
C GLU A 2 -39.23 -32.85 -17.22
N PRO A 3 -39.53 -31.54 -17.23
CA PRO A 3 -40.89 -31.07 -17.00
C PRO A 3 -41.71 -31.14 -18.29
N ARG A 4 -42.80 -31.92 -18.23
CA ARG A 4 -43.82 -32.07 -19.27
C ARG A 4 -44.41 -30.71 -19.68
N ARG A 5 -44.47 -30.47 -20.98
CA ARG A 5 -45.31 -29.43 -21.62
C ARG A 5 -46.78 -29.66 -21.26
N ALA A 6 -47.42 -28.65 -20.69
CA ALA A 6 -48.87 -28.55 -20.68
C ALA A 6 -49.32 -27.97 -22.03
N THR A 7 -50.13 -28.73 -22.77
CA THR A 7 -50.89 -28.22 -23.91
C THR A 7 -52.11 -27.45 -23.38
N PRO A 8 -52.36 -26.20 -23.82
CA PRO A 8 -53.64 -25.55 -23.56
C PRO A 8 -54.71 -26.18 -24.46
N GLY A 9 -55.75 -26.74 -23.84
CA GLY A 9 -56.94 -27.20 -24.54
C GLY A 9 -57.62 -26.04 -25.25
N ALA A 10 -57.73 -26.14 -26.57
CA ALA A 10 -58.60 -25.30 -27.36
C ALA A 10 -60.05 -25.71 -27.06
N HIS A 11 -60.67 -25.07 -26.08
CA HIS A 11 -62.12 -25.06 -25.94
C HIS A 11 -62.68 -24.15 -27.02
N VAL A 12 -62.90 -24.72 -28.20
CA VAL A 12 -63.73 -24.12 -29.24
C VAL A 12 -65.16 -24.17 -28.71
N TRP A 13 -65.62 -23.08 -28.09
CA TRP A 13 -67.04 -22.87 -27.83
C TRP A 13 -67.54 -21.81 -28.81
N GLY A 14 -67.80 -22.25 -30.03
CA GLY A 14 -68.63 -21.51 -30.98
C GLY A 14 -70.04 -22.09 -30.92
N PRO A 15 -71.09 -21.30 -30.66
CA PRO A 15 -72.45 -21.73 -30.96
C PRO A 15 -72.58 -21.83 -32.48
N GLN A 16 -72.73 -23.04 -33.01
CA GLN A 16 -73.26 -23.21 -34.36
C GLN A 16 -74.73 -22.78 -34.34
N VAL A 17 -75.00 -21.58 -34.85
CA VAL A 17 -76.35 -21.16 -35.21
C VAL A 17 -76.58 -21.59 -36.66
N THR A 18 -77.45 -22.59 -36.80
CA THR A 18 -78.01 -23.03 -38.06
C THR A 18 -78.87 -21.92 -38.69
N ALA A 19 -78.73 -21.80 -40.01
CA ALA A 19 -79.41 -20.87 -40.91
C ALA A 19 -80.86 -20.51 -40.54
N GLY A 20 -81.07 -19.20 -40.41
CA GLY A 20 -82.32 -18.51 -40.10
C GLY A 20 -81.94 -17.10 -39.66
N SER A 21 -81.41 -16.32 -40.60
CA SER A 21 -80.75 -15.03 -40.37
C SER A 21 -81.72 -13.98 -39.84
N GLY A 22 -81.70 -13.77 -38.53
CA GLY A 22 -81.95 -12.47 -37.94
C GLY A 22 -80.94 -12.23 -36.83
N THR A 23 -80.39 -11.02 -36.72
CA THR A 23 -79.54 -10.66 -35.58
C THR A 23 -80.27 -10.96 -34.26
N THR A 24 -79.54 -11.18 -33.16
CA THR A 24 -80.18 -11.36 -31.84
C THR A 24 -81.15 -10.21 -31.52
N ALA A 25 -80.85 -8.99 -31.99
CA ALA A 25 -81.74 -7.84 -31.90
C ALA A 25 -83.04 -8.00 -32.72
N GLU A 26 -82.99 -8.57 -33.93
CA GLU A 26 -84.19 -8.88 -34.72
C GLU A 26 -85.07 -9.93 -34.02
N LEU A 27 -84.48 -10.93 -33.36
CA LEU A 27 -85.24 -11.89 -32.55
C LEU A 27 -85.95 -11.21 -31.37
N VAL A 28 -85.30 -10.23 -30.72
CA VAL A 28 -85.91 -9.42 -29.65
C VAL A 28 -87.08 -8.60 -30.20
N TYR A 29 -86.97 -8.03 -31.40
CA TYR A 29 -88.04 -7.27 -32.05
C TYR A 29 -89.24 -8.15 -32.41
N HIS A 30 -89.02 -9.35 -32.94
CA HIS A 30 -90.09 -10.31 -33.20
C HIS A 30 -90.79 -10.78 -31.92
N LEU A 31 -90.03 -11.03 -30.85
CA LEU A 31 -90.58 -11.38 -29.53
C LEU A 31 -91.40 -10.23 -28.94
N ALA A 32 -90.95 -8.97 -29.09
CA ALA A 32 -91.68 -7.79 -28.66
C ALA A 32 -93.05 -7.68 -29.36
N GLY A 33 -93.11 -7.96 -30.67
CA GLY A 33 -94.37 -8.01 -31.42
C GLY A 33 -95.34 -9.07 -30.91
N ALA A 34 -94.86 -10.30 -30.66
CA ALA A 34 -95.67 -11.38 -30.12
C ALA A 34 -96.16 -11.09 -28.68
N LEU A 35 -95.30 -10.53 -27.83
CA LEU A 35 -95.67 -10.09 -26.48
C LEU A 35 -96.71 -8.96 -26.54
N GLY A 36 -96.59 -8.03 -27.48
CA GLY A 36 -97.56 -6.96 -27.70
C GLY A 36 -98.96 -7.49 -28.04
N THR A 37 -99.06 -8.52 -28.90
CA THR A 37 -100.35 -9.13 -29.24
C THR A 37 -101.00 -9.84 -28.05
N GLU A 38 -100.20 -10.53 -27.22
CA GLU A 38 -100.70 -11.20 -26.02
C GLU A 38 -101.16 -10.18 -24.94
N LEU A 39 -100.40 -9.09 -24.76
CA LEU A 39 -100.77 -8.01 -23.85
C LEU A 39 -102.06 -7.30 -24.31
N GLN A 40 -102.26 -7.15 -25.62
CA GLN A 40 -103.50 -6.60 -26.19
C GLN A 40 -104.71 -7.50 -25.95
N GLU A 41 -104.54 -8.83 -26.10
CA GLU A 41 -105.61 -9.79 -25.80
C GLU A 41 -105.91 -9.85 -24.29
N LEU A 42 -104.89 -9.69 -23.43
CA LEU A 42 -105.07 -9.56 -21.99
C LEU A 42 -105.85 -8.30 -21.62
N ALA A 43 -105.55 -7.16 -22.24
CA ALA A 43 -106.31 -5.92 -22.09
C ALA A 43 -107.77 -6.07 -22.58
N ARG A 44 -108.00 -6.84 -23.66
CA ARG A 44 -109.35 -7.12 -24.19
C ARG A 44 -110.20 -7.98 -23.24
N ARG A 45 -109.58 -8.93 -22.54
CA ARG A 45 -110.27 -9.87 -21.64
C ARG A 45 -110.46 -9.35 -20.22
N PHE A 46 -109.50 -8.60 -19.68
CA PHE A 46 -109.48 -8.20 -18.27
C PHE A 46 -109.53 -6.67 -18.06
N GLY A 47 -109.70 -5.90 -19.14
CA GLY A 47 -109.73 -4.44 -19.11
C GLY A 47 -108.34 -3.80 -19.22
N PRO A 48 -108.27 -2.52 -19.61
CA PRO A 48 -107.01 -1.83 -19.87
C PRO A 48 -106.13 -1.67 -18.62
N GLU A 49 -106.75 -1.57 -17.44
CA GLU A 49 -106.06 -1.42 -16.15
C GLU A 49 -105.17 -2.62 -15.81
N ALA A 50 -105.54 -3.83 -16.24
CA ALA A 50 -104.76 -5.05 -15.99
C ALA A 50 -103.47 -5.09 -16.84
N ALA A 51 -103.46 -4.47 -18.02
CA ALA A 51 -102.30 -4.41 -18.90
C ALA A 51 -101.42 -3.16 -18.66
N ALA A 52 -102.03 -2.05 -18.21
CA ALA A 52 -101.38 -0.74 -18.07
C ALA A 52 -100.11 -0.76 -17.18
N GLY A 53 -100.12 -1.55 -16.10
CA GLY A 53 -98.96 -1.68 -15.20
C GLY A 53 -97.86 -2.62 -15.73
N LEU A 54 -98.21 -3.60 -16.56
CA LEU A 54 -97.27 -4.62 -17.04
C LEU A 54 -96.49 -4.16 -18.27
N VAL A 55 -97.14 -3.39 -19.16
CA VAL A 55 -96.55 -2.90 -20.41
C VAL A 55 -95.21 -2.17 -20.19
N PRO A 56 -95.07 -1.19 -19.27
CA PRO A 56 -93.80 -0.50 -19.05
C PRO A 56 -92.67 -1.40 -18.55
N LEU A 57 -92.98 -2.44 -17.76
CA LEU A 57 -91.99 -3.40 -17.26
C LEU A 57 -91.49 -4.32 -18.38
N VAL A 58 -92.40 -4.79 -19.23
CA VAL A 58 -92.06 -5.61 -20.40
C VAL A 58 -91.22 -4.81 -21.40
N VAL A 59 -91.61 -3.56 -21.69
CA VAL A 59 -90.82 -2.66 -22.54
C VAL A 59 -89.42 -2.46 -21.98
N ARG A 60 -89.28 -2.17 -20.69
CA ARG A 60 -87.95 -1.99 -20.07
C ARG A 60 -87.11 -3.27 -20.06
N ALA A 61 -87.71 -4.44 -19.89
CA ALA A 61 -87.01 -5.72 -20.00
C ALA A 61 -86.53 -5.97 -21.44
N LEU A 62 -87.37 -5.67 -22.44
CA LEU A 62 -87.02 -5.78 -23.86
C LEU A 62 -85.93 -4.78 -24.27
N GLU A 63 -85.96 -3.54 -23.76
CA GLU A 63 -84.90 -2.55 -23.98
C GLU A 63 -83.53 -3.00 -23.42
N LEU A 64 -83.52 -3.62 -22.23
CA LEU A 64 -82.28 -4.16 -21.65
C LEU A 64 -81.78 -5.36 -22.45
N LEU A 65 -82.69 -6.20 -22.94
CA LEU A 65 -82.37 -7.35 -23.77
C LEU A 65 -81.83 -6.90 -25.14
N GLU A 66 -82.42 -5.88 -25.75
CA GLU A 66 -81.94 -5.27 -27.00
C GLU A 66 -80.55 -4.66 -26.81
N LYS A 67 -80.32 -3.89 -25.74
CA LYS A 67 -78.98 -3.33 -25.42
C LYS A 67 -77.92 -4.42 -25.24
N ALA A 68 -78.28 -5.55 -24.62
CA ALA A 68 -77.37 -6.68 -24.46
C ALA A 68 -77.15 -7.45 -25.78
N ALA A 69 -78.19 -7.55 -26.62
CA ALA A 69 -78.17 -8.24 -27.91
C ALA A 69 -77.42 -7.47 -29.00
N VAL A 70 -77.49 -6.14 -28.98
CA VAL A 70 -76.74 -5.25 -29.89
C VAL A 70 -75.24 -5.26 -29.56
N GLY A 71 -74.88 -5.55 -28.31
CA GLY A 71 -73.49 -5.62 -27.85
C GLY A 71 -72.80 -4.25 -27.82
N PRO A 72 -71.54 -4.18 -27.36
CA PRO A 72 -70.74 -2.97 -27.48
C PRO A 72 -70.60 -2.59 -28.96
N THR A 73 -70.78 -1.30 -29.26
CA THR A 73 -70.69 -0.80 -30.64
C THR A 73 -69.37 -1.24 -31.31
N PRO A 74 -69.38 -1.57 -32.60
CA PRO A 74 -68.18 -2.00 -33.32
C PRO A 74 -67.05 -0.97 -33.19
N ASP A 75 -67.38 0.31 -33.13
CA ASP A 75 -66.42 1.41 -32.95
C ASP A 75 -65.75 1.37 -31.57
N SER A 76 -66.51 1.07 -30.50
CA SER A 76 -65.97 0.95 -29.15
C SER A 76 -65.06 -0.27 -29.00
N LEU A 77 -65.42 -1.40 -29.63
CA LEU A 77 -64.59 -2.59 -29.70
C LEU A 77 -63.32 -2.33 -30.53
N GLN A 78 -63.44 -1.61 -31.64
CA GLN A 78 -62.31 -1.27 -32.50
C GLN A 78 -61.32 -0.34 -31.78
N VAL A 79 -61.80 0.65 -31.03
CA VAL A 79 -60.93 1.53 -30.22
C VAL A 79 -60.22 0.73 -29.11
N ALA A 80 -60.93 -0.16 -28.40
CA ALA A 80 -60.32 -1.02 -27.38
C ALA A 80 -59.28 -1.99 -27.98
N ALA A 81 -59.55 -2.55 -29.16
CA ALA A 81 -58.62 -3.41 -29.88
C ALA A 81 -57.37 -2.63 -30.33
N GLN A 82 -57.53 -1.42 -30.87
CA GLN A 82 -56.42 -0.55 -31.24
C GLN A 82 -55.55 -0.16 -30.04
N GLN A 83 -56.17 0.15 -28.90
CA GLN A 83 -55.45 0.43 -27.66
C GLN A 83 -54.64 -0.79 -27.19
N ALA A 84 -55.26 -1.97 -27.17
CA ALA A 84 -54.57 -3.22 -26.83
C ALA A 84 -53.42 -3.54 -27.78
N GLU A 85 -53.55 -3.23 -29.08
CA GLU A 85 -52.46 -3.39 -30.05
C GLU A 85 -51.28 -2.47 -29.77
N VAL A 86 -51.53 -1.20 -29.42
CA VAL A 86 -50.48 -0.24 -29.06
C VAL A 86 -49.76 -0.68 -27.80
N GLU A 87 -50.49 -1.13 -26.78
CA GLU A 87 -49.90 -1.66 -25.55
C GLU A 87 -49.06 -2.91 -25.80
N LEU A 88 -49.53 -3.84 -26.65
CA LEU A 88 -48.77 -5.02 -27.04
C LEU A 88 -47.48 -4.64 -27.79
N ARG A 89 -47.51 -3.62 -28.65
CA ARG A 89 -46.31 -3.13 -29.34
C ARG A 89 -45.32 -2.56 -28.34
N ARG A 90 -45.77 -1.70 -27.42
CA ARG A 90 -44.93 -1.13 -26.35
C ARG A 90 -44.29 -2.23 -25.49
N LEU A 91 -45.08 -3.20 -25.03
CA LEU A 91 -44.56 -4.30 -24.21
C LEU A 91 -43.58 -5.18 -24.98
N ARG A 92 -43.76 -5.37 -26.29
CA ARG A 92 -42.80 -6.09 -27.13
C ARG A 92 -41.47 -5.35 -27.22
N GLU A 93 -41.50 -4.04 -27.45
CA GLU A 93 -40.30 -3.20 -27.50
C GLU A 93 -39.56 -3.21 -26.16
N GLU A 94 -40.28 -3.06 -25.04
CA GLU A 94 -39.73 -3.16 -23.70
C GLU A 94 -39.13 -4.56 -23.44
N ASN A 95 -39.80 -5.64 -23.85
CA ASN A 95 -39.27 -6.99 -23.70
C ASN A 95 -38.00 -7.21 -24.54
N GLU A 96 -37.95 -6.67 -25.76
CA GLU A 96 -36.74 -6.72 -26.58
C GLU A 96 -35.59 -5.93 -25.96
N ARG A 97 -35.86 -4.75 -25.39
CA ARG A 97 -34.87 -3.95 -24.67
C ARG A 97 -34.31 -4.73 -23.47
N LEU A 98 -35.18 -5.26 -22.62
CA LEU A 98 -34.77 -6.07 -21.46
C LEU A 98 -33.99 -7.32 -21.89
N ARG A 99 -34.35 -7.97 -23.01
CA ARG A 99 -33.57 -9.09 -23.57
C ARG A 99 -32.20 -8.67 -24.09
N ARG A 100 -32.04 -7.45 -24.61
CA ARG A 100 -30.73 -6.91 -25.01
C ARG A 100 -29.86 -6.66 -23.77
N GLU A 101 -30.42 -6.00 -22.76
CA GLU A 101 -29.74 -5.73 -21.48
C GLU A 101 -29.32 -7.02 -20.75
N LEU A 102 -30.21 -8.01 -20.70
CA LEU A 102 -29.89 -9.32 -20.11
C LEU A 102 -28.81 -10.08 -20.89
N ARG A 103 -28.65 -9.81 -22.19
CA ARG A 103 -27.57 -10.40 -23.01
C ARG A 103 -26.26 -9.63 -22.90
N SER A 104 -26.31 -8.31 -22.69
CA SER A 104 -25.10 -7.48 -22.55
C SER A 104 -24.43 -7.65 -21.18
N GLY A 105 -25.19 -7.80 -20.09
CA GLY A 105 -24.63 -8.03 -18.74
C GLY A 105 -23.61 -9.18 -18.68
N PRO A 106 -23.95 -10.40 -19.13
CA PRO A 106 -22.99 -11.51 -19.18
C PRO A 106 -21.77 -11.27 -20.08
N GLN A 107 -21.89 -10.40 -21.10
CA GLN A 107 -20.77 -10.05 -21.98
C GLN A 107 -19.82 -9.05 -21.30
N GLU A 108 -20.37 -8.06 -20.59
CA GLU A 108 -19.63 -7.12 -19.76
C GLU A 108 -18.90 -7.86 -18.63
N ASP A 109 -19.58 -8.77 -17.92
CA ASP A 109 -18.98 -9.61 -16.89
C ASP A 109 -17.83 -10.47 -17.44
N ARG A 110 -18.00 -11.05 -18.64
CA ARG A 110 -16.93 -11.80 -19.31
C ARG A 110 -15.76 -10.92 -19.71
N ALA A 111 -15.99 -9.67 -20.09
CA ALA A 111 -14.93 -8.72 -20.41
C ALA A 111 -14.15 -8.33 -19.14
N LEU A 112 -14.86 -8.02 -18.05
CA LEU A 112 -14.27 -7.73 -16.75
C LEU A 112 -13.44 -8.92 -16.22
N LEU A 113 -13.97 -10.14 -16.31
CA LEU A 113 -13.23 -11.35 -15.91
C LEU A 113 -11.97 -11.56 -16.74
N ARG A 114 -11.98 -11.22 -18.03
CA ARG A 114 -10.77 -11.27 -18.88
C ARG A 114 -9.75 -10.22 -18.42
N GLN A 115 -10.17 -8.99 -18.16
CA GLN A 115 -9.29 -7.94 -17.66
C GLN A 115 -8.68 -8.31 -16.30
N LEU A 116 -9.49 -8.84 -15.37
CA LEU A 116 -9.01 -9.33 -14.08
C LEU A 116 -8.03 -10.48 -14.23
N LYS A 117 -8.30 -11.41 -15.15
CA LYS A 117 -7.36 -12.50 -15.47
C LYS A 117 -6.05 -11.96 -16.02
N GLU A 118 -6.07 -11.02 -16.96
CA GLU A 118 -4.86 -10.41 -17.50
C GLU A 118 -4.04 -9.69 -16.43
N VAL A 119 -4.69 -8.91 -15.56
CA VAL A 119 -4.01 -8.26 -14.44
C VAL A 119 -3.42 -9.29 -13.48
N THR A 120 -4.15 -10.34 -13.16
CA THR A 120 -3.68 -11.43 -12.30
C THR A 120 -2.48 -12.16 -12.92
N ASP A 121 -2.53 -12.43 -14.22
CA ASP A 121 -1.44 -13.11 -14.94
C ASP A 121 -0.21 -12.20 -15.04
N ARG A 122 -0.38 -10.89 -15.29
CA ARG A 122 0.71 -9.89 -15.21
C ARG A 122 1.35 -9.86 -13.83
N GLN A 123 0.56 -9.76 -12.77
CA GLN A 123 1.06 -9.76 -11.38
C GLN A 123 1.80 -11.06 -11.04
N ARG A 124 1.34 -12.21 -11.52
CA ARG A 124 2.05 -13.49 -11.34
C ARG A 124 3.39 -13.48 -12.06
N ASP A 125 3.46 -12.93 -13.27
CA ASP A 125 4.71 -12.86 -14.03
C ASP A 125 5.68 -11.85 -13.42
N GLU A 126 5.21 -10.72 -12.91
CA GLU A 126 5.99 -9.76 -12.13
C GLU A 126 6.55 -10.41 -10.85
N LEU A 127 5.72 -11.15 -10.10
CA LEU A 127 6.18 -11.89 -8.92
C LEU A 127 7.22 -12.95 -9.27
N ARG A 128 7.09 -13.63 -10.41
CA ARG A 128 8.10 -14.59 -10.88
C ARG A 128 9.41 -13.89 -11.26
N ALA A 129 9.34 -12.74 -11.93
CA ALA A 129 10.51 -11.95 -12.27
C ALA A 129 11.23 -11.47 -11.01
N HIS A 130 10.50 -10.85 -10.07
CA HIS A 130 11.06 -10.40 -8.79
C HIS A 130 11.66 -11.55 -7.97
N ASN A 131 11.07 -12.74 -7.96
CA ASN A 131 11.66 -13.90 -7.29
C ASN A 131 12.99 -14.32 -7.93
N ARG A 132 13.12 -14.27 -9.26
CA ARG A 132 14.40 -14.56 -9.93
C ARG A 132 15.44 -13.51 -9.59
N ASP A 133 15.08 -12.24 -9.59
CA ASP A 133 15.99 -11.14 -9.22
C ASP A 133 16.45 -11.27 -7.77
N LEU A 134 15.55 -11.62 -6.85
CA LEU A 134 15.88 -11.88 -5.44
C LEU A 134 16.83 -13.06 -5.29
N GLN A 135 16.61 -14.16 -6.03
CA GLN A 135 17.51 -15.31 -6.04
C GLN A 135 18.89 -14.98 -6.61
N GLN A 136 18.95 -14.15 -7.66
CA GLN A 136 20.22 -13.70 -8.22
C GLN A 136 20.97 -12.84 -7.20
N ARG A 137 20.29 -11.86 -6.59
CA ARG A 137 20.89 -11.02 -5.54
C ARG A 137 21.33 -11.83 -4.34
N SER A 138 20.58 -12.86 -3.93
CA SER A 138 20.99 -13.73 -2.82
C SER A 138 22.28 -14.49 -3.16
N GLN A 139 22.38 -15.05 -4.37
CA GLN A 139 23.61 -15.70 -4.84
C GLN A 139 24.80 -14.74 -4.89
N GLU A 140 24.59 -13.50 -5.34
CA GLU A 140 25.63 -12.46 -5.32
C GLU A 140 26.08 -12.13 -3.89
N THR A 141 25.14 -12.00 -2.95
CA THR A 141 25.48 -11.77 -1.54
C THR A 141 26.24 -12.94 -0.91
N GLU A 142 25.87 -14.18 -1.22
CA GLU A 142 26.57 -15.39 -0.79
C GLU A 142 28.00 -15.43 -1.36
N ALA A 143 28.16 -15.15 -2.65
CA ALA A 143 29.48 -15.09 -3.28
C ALA A 143 30.39 -14.00 -2.66
N LEU A 144 29.84 -12.83 -2.36
CA LEU A 144 30.58 -11.76 -1.68
C LEU A 144 30.93 -12.15 -0.23
N GLN A 145 30.04 -12.82 0.48
CA GLN A 145 30.33 -13.34 1.82
C GLN A 145 31.47 -14.37 1.80
N GLU A 146 31.49 -15.28 0.82
CA GLU A 146 32.60 -16.21 0.65
C GLU A 146 33.93 -15.49 0.37
N GLN A 147 33.91 -14.48 -0.51
CA GLN A 147 35.11 -13.66 -0.79
C GLN A 147 35.61 -12.96 0.47
N LEU A 148 34.70 -12.40 1.27
CA LEU A 148 35.04 -11.78 2.54
C LEU A 148 35.67 -12.78 3.51
N GLN A 149 35.09 -13.98 3.66
CA GLN A 149 35.66 -15.03 4.50
C GLN A 149 37.09 -15.42 4.06
N ARG A 150 37.31 -15.58 2.74
CA ARG A 150 38.66 -15.86 2.20
C ARG A 150 39.65 -14.74 2.52
N LEU A 151 39.24 -13.48 2.36
CA LEU A 151 40.08 -12.33 2.70
C LEU A 151 40.39 -12.24 4.20
N LEU A 152 39.43 -12.55 5.06
CA LEU A 152 39.63 -12.60 6.51
C LEU A 152 40.67 -13.66 6.90
N LEU A 153 40.61 -14.85 6.29
CA LEU A 153 41.60 -15.90 6.49
C LEU A 153 43.00 -15.43 6.07
N VAL A 154 43.14 -14.88 4.87
CA VAL A 154 44.43 -14.35 4.39
C VAL A 154 44.94 -13.20 5.27
N ASN A 155 44.06 -12.32 5.75
CA ASN A 155 44.45 -11.23 6.65
C ASN A 155 44.99 -11.78 7.98
N ALA A 156 44.36 -12.81 8.54
CA ALA A 156 44.82 -13.47 9.75
C ALA A 156 46.20 -14.12 9.56
N GLU A 157 46.41 -14.83 8.45
CA GLU A 157 47.72 -15.41 8.11
C GLU A 157 48.81 -14.34 7.97
N LEU A 158 48.51 -13.21 7.33
CA LEU A 158 49.47 -12.10 7.19
C LEU A 158 49.82 -11.49 8.55
N ARG A 159 48.84 -11.32 9.45
CA ARG A 159 49.10 -10.87 10.82
C ARG A 159 49.98 -11.84 11.60
N GLN A 160 49.76 -13.15 11.46
CA GLN A 160 50.60 -14.18 12.07
C GLN A 160 52.04 -14.13 11.52
N LYS A 161 52.19 -14.02 10.19
CA LYS A 161 53.51 -13.88 9.55
C LYS A 161 54.23 -12.61 10.02
N LEU A 162 53.53 -11.48 10.11
CA LEU A 162 54.10 -10.24 10.64
C LEU A 162 54.56 -10.40 12.10
N ALA A 163 53.75 -11.03 12.95
CA ALA A 163 54.10 -11.29 14.35
C ALA A 163 55.34 -12.20 14.45
N ALA A 164 55.43 -13.25 13.62
CA ALA A 164 56.60 -14.13 13.56
C ALA A 164 57.88 -13.41 13.10
N VAL A 165 57.78 -12.53 12.10
CA VAL A 165 58.92 -11.72 11.64
C VAL A 165 59.34 -10.72 12.72
N GLN A 166 58.39 -10.09 13.42
CA GLN A 166 58.68 -9.18 14.52
C GLN A 166 59.39 -9.87 15.69
N THR A 167 58.96 -11.08 16.07
CA THR A 167 59.65 -11.85 17.13
C THR A 167 61.05 -12.29 16.69
N GLN A 168 61.23 -12.69 15.42
CA GLN A 168 62.55 -13.00 14.87
C GLN A 168 63.48 -11.78 14.89
N LEU A 169 62.99 -10.59 14.51
CA LEU A 169 63.77 -9.35 14.52
C LEU A 169 64.20 -8.97 15.94
N ARG A 170 63.31 -9.10 16.94
CA ARG A 170 63.64 -8.87 18.35
C ARG A 170 64.73 -9.83 18.82
N ALA A 171 64.56 -11.14 18.56
CA ALA A 171 65.57 -12.13 18.93
C ALA A 171 66.93 -11.91 18.25
N ALA A 172 66.94 -11.44 16.99
CA ALA A 172 68.18 -11.07 16.30
C ALA A 172 68.86 -9.86 16.96
N ARG A 173 68.09 -8.82 17.30
CA ARG A 173 68.57 -7.64 18.03
C ARG A 173 69.09 -7.99 19.41
N ASP A 174 68.40 -8.87 20.13
CA ASP A 174 68.83 -9.31 21.46
C ASP A 174 70.17 -10.07 21.36
N ARG A 175 70.34 -10.94 20.36
CA ARG A 175 71.62 -11.60 20.09
C ARG A 175 72.72 -10.60 19.72
N GLU A 176 72.42 -9.61 18.89
CA GLU A 176 73.38 -8.55 18.54
C GLU A 176 73.81 -7.77 19.79
N SER A 177 72.86 -7.37 20.63
CA SER A 177 73.14 -6.68 21.90
C SER A 177 73.93 -7.53 22.90
N GLN A 178 73.84 -8.86 22.85
CA GLN A 178 74.66 -9.78 23.66
C GLN A 178 76.06 -9.97 23.10
N LEU A 179 76.24 -9.82 21.78
CA LEU A 179 77.54 -9.95 21.12
C LEU A 179 78.33 -8.64 21.12
N GLU A 180 77.66 -7.48 21.15
CA GLU A 180 78.29 -6.15 21.28
C GLU A 180 79.24 -6.03 22.48
N PRO A 181 78.88 -6.32 23.74
CA PRO A 181 79.82 -6.20 24.88
C PRO A 181 81.01 -7.17 24.76
N ARG A 182 80.81 -8.30 24.07
CA ARG A 182 81.88 -9.29 23.81
C ARG A 182 82.83 -8.81 22.70
N ARG A 183 82.34 -8.02 21.75
CA ARG A 183 83.14 -7.34 20.72
C ARG A 183 83.84 -6.11 21.29
N GLU A 184 83.14 -5.27 22.04
CA GLU A 184 83.70 -4.11 22.74
C GLU A 184 84.81 -4.52 23.72
N GLY A 185 84.61 -5.57 24.52
CA GLY A 185 85.65 -6.11 25.40
C GLY A 185 86.85 -6.72 24.65
N ALA A 186 86.66 -7.30 23.47
CA ALA A 186 87.75 -7.77 22.62
C ALA A 186 88.51 -6.61 21.95
N VAL A 187 87.82 -5.51 21.65
CA VAL A 187 88.41 -4.28 21.12
C VAL A 187 89.14 -3.48 22.22
N GLU A 188 88.63 -3.42 23.45
CA GLU A 188 89.34 -2.86 24.62
C GLU A 188 90.57 -3.70 25.01
N LEU A 189 90.51 -5.03 24.95
CA LEU A 189 91.69 -5.88 25.16
C LEU A 189 92.73 -5.75 24.02
N ALA A 190 92.30 -5.41 22.81
CA ALA A 190 93.19 -5.04 21.71
C ALA A 190 93.65 -3.57 21.79
N GLN A 191 92.98 -2.73 22.58
CA GLN A 191 93.27 -1.31 22.80
C GLN A 191 93.53 -1.02 24.29
N GLY A 192 94.67 -1.50 24.80
CA GLY A 192 95.28 -0.94 26.00
C GLY A 192 96.78 -1.28 26.08
N PRO A 193 97.68 -0.40 26.58
CA PRO A 193 97.65 1.07 26.69
C PRO A 193 98.64 1.71 25.70
N ALA A 194 98.21 2.71 24.93
CA ALA A 194 99.11 3.57 24.16
C ALA A 194 98.77 5.04 24.39
N ARG A 195 98.57 5.43 25.65
CA ARG A 195 98.62 6.82 26.09
C ARG A 195 99.16 6.85 27.51
N ASP A 196 100.46 7.10 27.63
CA ASP A 196 101.02 7.94 28.69
C ASP A 196 102.47 8.32 28.35
N GLN A 197 102.67 9.61 28.04
CA GLN A 197 103.66 10.50 28.68
C GLN A 197 103.84 11.82 27.91
N ALA A 198 103.28 12.92 28.45
CA ALA A 198 103.96 14.22 28.61
C ALA A 198 103.02 15.25 29.29
N GLU A 199 103.27 15.49 30.58
CA GLU A 199 102.88 16.67 31.39
C GLU A 199 104.16 17.53 31.57
N PRO A 200 104.12 18.88 31.72
CA PRO A 200 103.83 19.44 33.06
C PRO A 200 103.10 20.81 33.15
N ALA A 201 102.20 20.89 34.14
CA ALA A 201 102.01 21.93 35.19
C ALA A 201 102.02 23.46 34.90
N THR A 202 100.98 24.17 35.38
CA THR A 202 101.06 25.17 36.48
C THR A 202 99.68 25.71 36.96
N ALA A 203 99.49 25.68 38.30
CA ALA A 203 98.63 26.49 39.22
C ALA A 203 97.16 26.79 38.85
N GLY A 204 96.13 26.68 39.70
CA GLY A 204 95.98 26.44 41.14
C GLY A 204 94.58 26.93 41.56
N ALA A 205 94.08 26.40 42.69
CA ALA A 205 92.97 26.88 43.56
C ALA A 205 91.66 26.06 43.60
N GLY A 206 91.45 25.40 44.75
CA GLY A 206 90.19 25.45 45.50
C GLY A 206 89.17 24.31 45.34
N ALA A 207 89.29 23.28 46.16
CA ALA A 207 88.21 22.37 46.58
C ALA A 207 87.25 23.07 47.60
N PRO A 208 86.16 22.48 48.15
CA PRO A 208 85.73 21.06 48.12
C PRO A 208 84.19 20.77 48.08
N GLY A 209 83.81 19.49 47.85
CA GLY A 209 82.59 18.90 48.42
C GLY A 209 81.79 17.92 47.55
N THR A 210 82.03 16.62 47.71
CA THR A 210 81.11 15.48 47.44
C THR A 210 80.20 15.23 48.67
N PRO A 211 79.18 14.31 48.71
CA PRO A 211 78.68 13.31 47.73
C PRO A 211 77.13 13.18 47.62
N GLY A 212 76.62 12.41 46.64
CA GLY A 212 75.24 11.88 46.67
C GLY A 212 74.68 11.44 45.30
N ASP A 213 74.17 10.22 45.24
CA ASP A 213 73.84 9.39 44.06
C ASP A 213 72.36 9.61 43.56
N PRO A 214 71.77 8.84 42.62
CA PRO A 214 71.36 9.24 41.27
C PRO A 214 69.82 9.30 41.02
N ALA A 215 69.33 10.04 40.00
CA ALA A 215 68.04 9.78 39.31
C ALA A 215 67.75 10.74 38.13
N ASP A 216 67.05 10.19 37.13
CA ASP A 216 66.16 10.82 36.14
C ASP A 216 66.71 11.46 34.84
N ALA A 217 66.38 10.79 33.74
CA ALA A 217 65.94 11.39 32.49
C ALA A 217 64.49 10.90 32.22
N PRO A 218 63.64 11.51 31.36
CA PRO A 218 63.54 12.89 30.87
C PRO A 218 62.11 13.48 31.04
N GLN A 219 61.93 14.81 31.18
CA GLN A 219 60.59 15.44 31.21
C GLN A 219 60.12 15.91 29.83
N GLN A 220 59.02 15.33 29.34
CA GLN A 220 58.16 15.92 28.30
C GLN A 220 57.24 17.00 28.91
N PRO A 221 56.92 18.09 28.20
CA PRO A 221 56.04 19.13 28.73
C PRO A 221 54.56 18.83 28.46
N GLY A 222 53.76 18.79 29.55
CA GLY A 222 52.40 19.33 29.56
C GLY A 222 51.22 18.37 29.36
N ARG A 223 50.88 17.57 30.39
CA ARG A 223 49.49 17.12 30.60
C ARG A 223 48.71 18.18 31.40
N PRO A 224 47.49 18.57 31.00
CA PRO A 224 46.52 19.13 31.94
C PRO A 224 45.89 17.99 32.76
N SER A 225 45.92 18.14 34.08
CA SER A 225 45.39 17.18 35.05
C SER A 225 43.87 17.24 35.20
N GLN A 226 43.29 16.03 35.12
CA GLN A 226 42.16 15.50 35.92
C GLN A 226 40.81 16.24 35.93
N VAL A 227 39.93 15.79 35.04
CA VAL A 227 38.54 15.44 35.39
C VAL A 227 38.27 14.03 34.82
N GLY A 228 38.14 13.03 35.70
CA GLY A 228 37.69 11.68 35.35
C GLY A 228 38.59 10.87 34.41
N GLN A 229 39.85 10.59 34.79
CA GLN A 229 40.60 9.52 34.14
C GLN A 229 39.99 8.18 34.55
N CYS A 230 39.02 7.69 33.77
CA CYS A 230 38.57 6.31 33.87
C CYS A 230 39.71 5.42 33.42
N ASN A 231 40.36 4.75 34.37
CA ASN A 231 41.47 3.84 34.12
C ASN A 231 40.92 2.49 33.61
N PHE A 232 40.34 2.48 32.42
CA PHE A 232 39.99 1.23 31.75
C PHE A 232 41.27 0.49 31.34
N SER A 233 41.30 -0.83 31.54
CA SER A 233 42.31 -1.66 30.87
C SER A 233 42.11 -1.58 29.35
N ARG A 234 43.16 -1.87 28.58
CA ARG A 234 43.07 -1.83 27.12
C ARG A 234 42.00 -2.80 26.61
N GLU A 235 41.91 -3.96 27.25
CA GLU A 235 40.94 -5.01 26.97
C GLU A 235 39.51 -4.57 27.31
N GLU A 236 39.31 -3.88 28.44
CA GLU A 236 38.00 -3.28 28.79
C GLU A 236 37.58 -2.21 27.79
N LEU A 237 38.51 -1.38 27.31
CA LEU A 237 38.20 -0.37 26.32
C LEU A 237 37.80 -1.02 24.98
N GLU A 238 38.50 -2.06 24.55
CA GLU A 238 38.15 -2.83 23.36
C GLU A 238 36.74 -3.45 23.50
N GLN A 239 36.39 -4.01 24.67
CA GLN A 239 35.06 -4.53 24.97
C GLN A 239 33.98 -3.44 24.94
N ILE A 240 34.19 -2.30 25.63
CA ILE A 240 33.25 -1.18 25.65
C ILE A 240 33.01 -0.64 24.24
N LEU A 241 34.06 -0.56 23.42
CA LEU A 241 33.93 -0.12 22.03
C LEU A 241 33.13 -1.10 21.19
N GLN A 242 33.34 -2.40 21.39
CA GLN A 242 32.55 -3.43 20.73
C GLN A 242 31.07 -3.35 21.13
N GLU A 243 30.77 -3.36 22.43
CA GLU A 243 29.41 -3.23 22.96
C GLU A 243 28.74 -1.94 22.46
N ARG A 244 29.47 -0.82 22.44
CA ARG A 244 28.96 0.45 21.92
C ARG A 244 28.62 0.36 20.42
N ASN A 245 29.42 -0.35 19.63
CA ASN A 245 29.13 -0.54 18.21
C ASN A 245 27.92 -1.47 18.00
N GLU A 246 27.81 -2.53 18.81
CA GLU A 246 26.64 -3.44 18.81
C GLU A 246 25.36 -2.70 19.20
N LEU A 247 25.39 -1.90 20.28
CA LEU A 247 24.27 -1.06 20.69
C LEU A 247 23.91 -0.01 19.63
N LYS A 248 24.90 0.55 18.93
CA LYS A 248 24.66 1.48 17.83
C LYS A 248 23.94 0.79 16.67
N ALA A 249 24.34 -0.43 16.32
CA ALA A 249 23.66 -1.24 15.31
C ALA A 249 22.23 -1.60 15.76
N ASN A 250 22.05 -2.04 17.00
CA ASN A 250 20.73 -2.35 17.55
C ASN A 250 19.80 -1.13 17.57
N VAL A 251 20.29 0.06 17.96
CA VAL A 251 19.50 1.29 17.91
C VAL A 251 19.12 1.67 16.48
N PHE A 252 19.97 1.38 15.51
CA PHE A 252 19.64 1.58 14.09
C PHE A 252 18.54 0.61 13.63
N LEU A 253 18.69 -0.70 13.88
CA LEU A 253 17.70 -1.71 13.52
C LEU A 253 16.34 -1.44 14.19
N LEU A 254 16.33 -1.13 15.49
CA LEU A 254 15.10 -0.78 16.21
C LEU A 254 14.41 0.47 15.66
N LYS A 255 15.16 1.44 15.10
CA LYS A 255 14.56 2.60 14.43
C LYS A 255 13.91 2.19 13.11
N GLU A 256 14.52 1.29 12.36
CA GLU A 256 13.95 0.77 11.11
C GLU A 256 12.71 -0.09 11.38
N GLU A 257 12.74 -1.00 12.36
CA GLU A 257 11.58 -1.81 12.78
C GLU A 257 10.42 -0.91 13.25
N LEU A 258 10.72 0.11 14.04
CA LEU A 258 9.72 1.07 14.49
C LEU A 258 9.13 1.86 13.31
N ALA A 259 9.93 2.26 12.34
CA ALA A 259 9.46 2.90 11.12
C ALA A 259 8.62 1.95 10.25
N TYR A 260 9.00 0.67 10.18
CA TYR A 260 8.25 -0.39 9.49
C TYR A 260 6.86 -0.54 10.09
N PHE A 261 6.75 -0.75 11.42
CA PHE A 261 5.44 -0.89 12.06
C PHE A 261 4.59 0.38 11.96
N GLN A 262 5.21 1.57 11.99
CA GLN A 262 4.49 2.82 11.76
C GLN A 262 3.91 2.92 10.35
N ARG A 263 4.62 2.44 9.32
CA ARG A 263 4.09 2.37 7.95
C ARG A 263 3.00 1.31 7.84
N GLU A 264 3.20 0.14 8.43
CA GLU A 264 2.23 -0.96 8.44
C GLU A 264 0.89 -0.55 9.09
N LEU A 265 0.96 0.18 10.20
CA LEU A 265 -0.21 0.72 10.89
C LEU A 265 -1.05 1.66 10.02
N LEU A 266 -0.40 2.40 9.11
CA LEU A 266 -1.07 3.29 8.14
C LEU A 266 -1.57 2.52 6.92
N ALA A 267 -0.79 1.56 6.43
CA ALA A 267 -1.13 0.73 5.27
C ALA A 267 -2.41 -0.08 5.52
N ASP A 268 -2.54 -0.70 6.70
CA ASP A 268 -3.73 -1.46 7.09
C ASP A 268 -4.92 -0.57 7.50
N HIS A 269 -4.82 0.77 7.42
CA HIS A 269 -5.84 1.74 7.84
C HIS A 269 -6.34 1.55 9.29
N ARG A 270 -5.57 0.85 10.14
CA ARG A 270 -5.97 0.54 11.53
C ARG A 270 -6.06 1.80 12.38
N VAL A 271 -5.22 2.80 12.06
CA VAL A 271 -5.09 4.03 12.86
C VAL A 271 -5.01 5.25 11.92
N PRO A 272 -5.83 6.29 12.14
CA PRO A 272 -5.70 7.55 11.40
C PRO A 272 -4.31 8.18 11.57
N GLY A 273 -3.75 8.74 10.49
CA GLY A 273 -2.39 9.31 10.49
C GLY A 273 -2.17 10.40 11.54
N LEU A 274 -3.17 11.24 11.79
CA LEU A 274 -3.11 12.26 12.84
C LEU A 274 -2.94 11.66 14.24
N LEU A 275 -3.64 10.56 14.53
CA LEU A 275 -3.54 9.86 15.81
C LEU A 275 -2.16 9.20 15.96
N LEU A 276 -1.63 8.61 14.88
CA LEU A 276 -0.28 8.06 14.89
C LEU A 276 0.78 9.13 15.19
N GLU A 277 0.67 10.32 14.60
CA GLU A 277 1.59 11.42 14.91
C GLU A 277 1.47 11.90 16.36
N ALA A 278 0.25 12.02 16.89
CA ALA A 278 0.04 12.33 18.30
C ALA A 278 0.66 11.27 19.22
N MET A 279 0.52 9.99 18.89
CA MET A 279 1.17 8.87 19.59
C MET A 279 2.69 8.98 19.51
N LYS A 280 3.27 9.29 18.35
CA LYS A 280 4.73 9.50 18.21
C LYS A 280 5.20 10.58 19.17
N VAL A 281 4.56 11.76 19.19
CA VAL A 281 4.92 12.86 20.09
C VAL A 281 4.82 12.43 21.56
N ALA A 282 3.75 11.73 21.93
CA ALA A 282 3.58 11.20 23.29
C ALA A 282 4.71 10.21 23.68
N VAL A 283 5.07 9.29 22.78
CA VAL A 283 6.18 8.35 22.98
C VAL A 283 7.52 9.08 23.04
N LYS A 284 7.77 10.09 22.19
CA LYS A 284 9.00 10.91 22.27
C LYS A 284 9.11 11.59 23.64
N LYS A 285 8.00 12.12 24.17
CA LYS A 285 7.93 12.74 25.49
C LYS A 285 8.22 11.75 26.62
N GLN A 286 7.55 10.59 26.61
CA GLN A 286 7.78 9.55 27.62
C GLN A 286 9.19 8.99 27.56
N ARG A 287 9.73 8.75 26.35
CA ARG A 287 11.11 8.32 26.15
C ARG A 287 12.11 9.34 26.69
N LYS A 288 11.90 10.63 26.48
CA LYS A 288 12.78 11.67 27.04
C LYS A 288 12.78 11.61 28.57
N LYS A 289 11.61 11.45 29.19
CA LYS A 289 11.46 11.30 30.64
C LYS A 289 12.15 10.04 31.18
N ILE A 290 11.92 8.88 30.56
CA ILE A 290 12.52 7.61 30.98
C ILE A 290 14.04 7.66 30.78
N LYS A 291 14.51 8.14 29.62
CA LYS A 291 15.94 8.27 29.32
C LYS A 291 16.65 9.16 30.34
N ALA A 292 16.05 10.29 30.71
CA ALA A 292 16.63 11.19 31.71
C ALA A 292 16.78 10.50 33.08
N LYS A 293 15.75 9.75 33.51
CA LYS A 293 15.80 8.94 34.73
C LYS A 293 16.84 7.83 34.69
N MET A 294 16.92 7.10 33.57
CA MET A 294 17.88 6.00 33.39
C MET A 294 19.34 6.47 33.36
N LEU A 295 19.60 7.68 32.86
CA LEU A 295 20.95 8.24 32.73
C LEU A 295 21.32 9.23 33.83
N GLY A 296 20.41 9.51 34.77
CA GLY A 296 20.64 10.45 35.87
C GLY A 296 20.77 11.92 35.45
N THR A 297 20.31 12.30 34.26
CA THR A 297 20.33 13.70 33.80
C THR A 297 19.15 14.48 34.41
N PRO A 298 19.32 15.73 34.87
CA PRO A 298 18.24 16.49 35.49
C PRO A 298 17.05 16.68 34.52
N GLU A 299 15.84 16.38 35.01
CA GLU A 299 14.59 16.60 34.29
C GLU A 299 14.33 18.12 34.29
N GLU A 300 14.77 18.84 33.24
CA GLU A 300 14.35 20.22 33.04
C GLU A 300 12.83 20.25 32.88
N ALA A 301 12.16 20.63 33.96
CA ALA A 301 10.78 21.04 33.91
C ALA A 301 10.74 22.35 33.13
N GLU A 302 10.13 22.36 31.95
CA GLU A 302 9.23 23.45 31.54
C GLU A 302 8.58 23.20 30.17
N SER A 303 7.25 23.30 30.19
CA SER A 303 6.52 24.31 29.44
C SER A 303 7.05 24.67 28.05
N SER A 304 6.55 23.98 27.02
CA SER A 304 6.19 24.62 25.75
C SER A 304 5.40 23.63 24.90
N PHE A 305 4.09 23.85 24.86
CA PHE A 305 3.16 23.24 23.91
C PHE A 305 3.43 23.74 22.47
N GLY A 306 4.29 24.74 22.27
CA GLY A 306 4.48 25.44 20.99
C GLY A 306 5.70 25.05 20.14
N LEU A 307 6.63 24.23 20.62
CA LEU A 307 7.86 23.91 19.85
C LEU A 307 7.80 22.58 19.04
N TRP A 308 6.71 21.83 19.13
CA TRP A 308 6.64 20.46 18.57
C TRP A 308 6.25 20.39 17.08
N TYR A 309 5.89 21.53 16.47
CA TYR A 309 5.55 21.65 15.04
C TYR A 309 6.65 22.34 14.22
N ARG A 310 7.92 22.15 14.58
CA ARG A 310 9.02 22.47 13.65
C ARG A 310 9.42 21.17 12.96
N GLY A 311 8.92 21.00 11.73
CA GLY A 311 9.20 19.84 10.90
C GLY A 311 10.69 19.60 10.75
N ASP A 312 11.07 18.34 10.83
CA ASP A 312 12.40 17.85 10.48
C ASP A 312 12.55 17.99 8.94
N THR A 313 12.87 19.18 8.44
CA THR A 313 13.54 19.31 7.14
C THR A 313 14.99 18.91 7.36
N GLU A 314 15.34 17.71 6.91
CA GLU A 314 16.72 17.27 6.76
C GLU A 314 17.49 18.32 5.93
N ALA A 315 18.45 18.99 6.56
CA ALA A 315 19.46 19.77 5.88
C ALA A 315 20.70 18.88 5.70
N PRO A 316 21.28 18.80 4.49
CA PRO A 316 22.47 18.01 4.24
C PRO A 316 23.71 18.79 4.70
N GLU A 317 24.50 18.20 5.59
CA GLU A 317 25.84 18.70 5.87
C GLU A 317 26.78 18.30 4.72
N ALA A 318 27.26 19.31 4.01
CA ALA A 318 28.37 19.21 3.09
C ALA A 318 29.68 19.02 3.87
N GLU A 319 30.69 18.35 3.26
CA GLU A 319 32.01 18.95 3.00
C GLU A 319 32.88 18.06 2.08
N THR A 320 33.28 18.69 0.97
CA THR A 320 34.62 18.71 0.34
C THR A 320 35.17 17.51 -0.46
N SER A 321 35.20 17.78 -1.76
CA SER A 321 35.84 17.18 -2.94
C SER A 321 37.25 16.56 -2.82
N SER A 322 37.51 15.56 -3.65
CA SER A 322 38.74 15.52 -4.48
C SER A 322 38.52 14.84 -5.84
N SER A 323 38.71 15.65 -6.89
CA SER A 323 39.06 15.39 -8.29
C SER A 323 38.44 14.22 -9.07
N ARG A 324 37.78 14.54 -10.20
CA ARG A 324 38.34 14.39 -11.58
C ARG A 324 37.23 14.51 -12.64
N ALA A 325 37.26 15.59 -13.42
CA ALA A 325 36.64 15.68 -14.75
C ALA A 325 37.72 15.33 -15.81
N PRO A 326 37.44 15.09 -17.12
CA PRO A 326 36.27 15.47 -17.95
C PRO A 326 35.66 14.24 -18.70
N SER A 327 34.60 14.27 -19.51
CA SER A 327 34.29 15.13 -20.66
C SER A 327 32.85 14.90 -21.11
N GLU A 328 32.26 15.93 -21.72
CA GLU A 328 30.99 15.91 -22.42
C GLU A 328 30.97 14.95 -23.62
N LEU A 329 29.83 14.32 -23.85
CA LEU A 329 29.31 14.00 -25.18
C LEU A 329 27.79 13.86 -25.07
N GLY A 330 27.10 14.83 -25.69
CA GLY A 330 25.65 14.91 -25.72
C GLY A 330 25.00 13.75 -26.46
N GLY A 331 23.88 13.29 -25.91
CA GLY A 331 22.94 12.38 -26.55
C GLY A 331 21.53 12.81 -26.15
N LYS A 332 20.78 13.32 -27.13
CA LYS A 332 19.35 13.60 -27.06
C LYS A 332 18.60 12.33 -26.63
N GLU A 333 17.62 12.45 -25.74
CA GLU A 333 16.46 11.55 -25.79
C GLU A 333 15.21 12.26 -25.28
N GLU A 334 14.18 12.23 -26.14
CA GLU A 334 12.86 12.83 -25.97
C GLU A 334 12.07 12.21 -24.82
N ALA A 335 11.38 13.05 -24.05
CA ALA A 335 10.28 12.62 -23.19
C ALA A 335 8.95 12.70 -23.96
N PRO A 336 8.09 11.66 -23.93
CA PRO A 336 6.77 11.73 -24.56
C PRO A 336 5.80 12.58 -23.73
N GLN A 337 5.14 13.51 -24.43
CA GLN A 337 4.14 14.45 -23.93
C GLN A 337 2.85 13.72 -23.51
N GLN A 338 2.30 14.10 -22.35
CA GLN A 338 0.89 13.84 -22.01
C GLN A 338 0.01 14.93 -22.64
N PRO A 339 -1.17 14.62 -23.20
CA PRO A 339 -2.03 15.62 -23.80
C PRO A 339 -2.80 16.42 -22.74
N HIS A 340 -2.74 17.72 -22.92
CA HIS A 340 -3.46 18.79 -22.25
C HIS A 340 -4.97 18.67 -22.49
N LEU A 341 -5.80 18.71 -21.43
CA LEU A 341 -7.24 18.87 -21.51
C LEU A 341 -7.61 20.29 -21.07
N GLU A 342 -8.28 21.04 -21.96
CA GLU A 342 -8.83 22.37 -21.68
C GLU A 342 -10.10 22.30 -20.80
N PRO A 343 -10.38 23.34 -19.99
CA PRO A 343 -11.59 23.39 -19.18
C PRO A 343 -12.77 23.96 -19.99
N VAL A 344 -13.88 23.22 -19.99
CA VAL A 344 -15.17 23.58 -20.58
C VAL A 344 -15.96 24.53 -19.68
N ASP A 345 -16.65 25.46 -20.34
CA ASP A 345 -17.41 26.61 -19.85
C ASP A 345 -18.41 26.36 -18.70
N SER A 346 -18.58 27.42 -17.91
CA SER A 346 -19.58 27.56 -16.83
C SER A 346 -20.98 27.88 -17.39
N PRO A 347 -22.08 27.37 -16.82
CA PRO A 347 -23.41 27.80 -17.22
C PRO A 347 -23.89 29.03 -16.43
N THR A 348 -24.34 30.04 -17.18
CA THR A 348 -25.07 31.23 -16.76
C THR A 348 -26.47 30.88 -16.23
N ALA A 349 -26.87 31.47 -15.10
CA ALA A 349 -28.24 31.42 -14.58
C ALA A 349 -29.18 32.37 -15.35
N PRO A 350 -30.48 32.04 -15.53
CA PRO A 350 -31.42 32.98 -16.12
C PRO A 350 -32.14 33.82 -15.05
N ASN A 351 -32.19 35.13 -15.29
CA ASN A 351 -33.18 36.04 -14.72
C ASN A 351 -34.53 35.83 -15.42
N SER A 352 -35.59 35.56 -14.65
CA SER A 352 -36.92 36.20 -14.71
C SER A 352 -37.85 35.57 -13.66
#